data_AF-A0A2P4SRE3-F1
#
_entry.id   AF-A0A2P4SRE3-F1
#
_cell.length_a   1.000
_cell.length_b   1.000
_cell.length_c   1.000
_cell.angle_alpha   90.00
_cell.angle_beta   90.00
_cell.angle_gamma   90.00
#
_symmetry.space_group_name_H-M   'P 1'
#
loop_
_entity.id
_entity.type
_entity.pdbx_description
1 polymer ?
#
loop_
_entity_poly.entity_id
_entity_poly.type
_entity_poly.pdbx_seq_one_letter_code
_entity_poly.pdbx_strand_id
1 'polypeptide(L)'
;RLSTMAVPTVVTLQPQAVAMVTNTKPMWQTGLMDCCTDWSVCCCGLFCFPCLACTVAGDMNECCLCGTSVALRTMYRTRYNIPGSICSDCCISSCCLVCSVCQIKRDINRRRAMGIFWSPSTRDTLCGALTMATRHVVTVQPGFSAPPQAGKWHTGLLDCMSDCGVCICGAFCYPCLGCQVANAMDEFCLCGGSVAMRTLYRTRYNIPGSILGDYYSVMCCPMCALCQLKRDIDYRREQRTFCSGAVHSPVC
;
A
#
# COMPACT_ATOMS: atom_id res chain seq x y z
N ARG A 1 55.00 30.56 -57.84
CA ARG A 1 54.46 29.67 -56.78
C ARG A 1 52.98 30.02 -56.63
N LEU A 2 52.08 29.27 -57.28
CA LEU A 2 50.63 29.41 -57.12
C LEU A 2 50.20 28.46 -55.98
N SER A 3 49.64 29.00 -54.90
CA SER A 3 49.06 28.20 -53.83
C SER A 3 47.58 27.94 -54.13
N THR A 4 47.23 26.68 -54.38
CA THR A 4 45.85 26.18 -54.43
C THR A 4 45.25 26.16 -53.02
N MET A 5 44.17 26.89 -52.79
CA MET A 5 43.35 26.76 -51.58
C MET A 5 42.32 25.64 -51.79
N ALA A 6 42.38 24.60 -50.96
CA ALA A 6 41.38 23.54 -50.91
C ALA A 6 40.18 23.99 -50.07
N VAL A 7 38.98 23.94 -50.66
CA VAL A 7 37.71 24.18 -49.97
C VAL A 7 37.22 22.85 -49.39
N PRO A 8 36.89 22.74 -48.08
CA PRO A 8 36.29 21.53 -47.55
C PRO A 8 34.80 21.46 -47.91
N THR A 9 34.40 20.41 -48.63
CA THR A 9 32.99 20.05 -48.84
C THR A 9 32.41 19.46 -47.56
N VAL A 10 31.51 20.20 -46.91
CA VAL A 10 30.69 19.69 -45.79
C VAL A 10 29.55 18.86 -46.38
N VAL A 11 29.57 17.55 -46.13
CA VAL A 11 28.50 16.62 -46.50
C VAL A 11 27.35 16.78 -45.49
N THR A 12 26.24 17.38 -45.91
CA THR A 12 25.04 17.65 -45.09
C THR A 12 23.96 16.57 -45.20
N LEU A 13 24.32 15.29 -45.15
CA LEU A 13 23.35 14.20 -45.09
C LEU A 13 23.24 13.65 -43.66
N GLN A 14 22.36 14.25 -42.85
CA GLN A 14 21.85 13.59 -41.65
C GLN A 14 20.86 12.49 -42.05
N PRO A 15 20.98 11.25 -41.54
CA PRO A 15 19.94 10.26 -41.75
C PRO A 15 18.67 10.75 -41.05
N GLN A 16 17.65 11.08 -41.84
CA GLN A 16 16.30 11.28 -41.35
C GLN A 16 15.82 9.92 -40.83
N ALA A 17 15.96 9.70 -39.53
CA ALA A 17 15.25 8.64 -38.84
C ALA A 17 13.76 8.91 -39.04
N VAL A 18 13.12 8.11 -39.87
CA VAL A 18 11.66 8.04 -39.96
C VAL A 18 11.19 7.47 -38.63
N ALA A 19 11.02 8.34 -37.63
CA ALA A 19 10.35 8.00 -36.40
C ALA A 19 8.88 7.76 -36.76
N MET A 20 8.47 6.50 -36.76
CA MET A 20 7.05 6.16 -36.67
C MET A 20 6.56 6.64 -35.30
N VAL A 21 6.09 7.89 -35.23
CA VAL A 21 5.45 8.43 -34.03
C VAL A 21 4.07 7.78 -33.94
N THR A 22 3.99 6.64 -33.27
CA THR A 22 2.70 6.22 -32.72
C THR A 22 2.30 7.26 -31.68
N ASN A 23 1.30 8.08 -32.01
CA ASN A 23 0.69 9.07 -31.11
C ASN A 23 -0.14 8.36 -30.02
N THR A 24 0.50 7.46 -29.29
CA THR A 24 -0.02 6.86 -28.08
C THR A 24 0.75 7.49 -26.94
N LYS A 25 0.09 8.37 -26.17
CA LYS A 25 0.67 8.85 -24.91
C LYS A 25 1.15 7.63 -24.12
N PRO A 26 2.35 7.65 -23.51
CA PRO A 26 2.80 6.55 -22.69
C PRO A 26 1.81 6.35 -21.54
N MET A 27 1.08 5.24 -21.56
CA MET A 27 0.03 4.91 -20.59
C MET A 27 0.39 3.65 -19.81
N TRP A 28 -0.31 3.45 -18.69
CA TRP A 28 -0.31 2.18 -17.96
C TRP A 28 -0.77 1.06 -18.89
N GLN A 29 -0.10 -0.10 -18.84
CA GLN A 29 -0.45 -1.28 -19.61
C GLN A 29 -1.65 -2.02 -19.02
N THR A 30 -1.97 -1.82 -17.74
CA THR A 30 -3.12 -2.41 -17.05
C THR A 30 -3.96 -1.38 -16.32
N GLY A 31 -5.26 -1.68 -16.18
CA GLY A 31 -6.15 -0.93 -15.31
C GLY A 31 -5.75 -1.05 -13.84
N LEU A 32 -6.19 -0.09 -13.03
CA LEU A 32 -5.95 -0.11 -11.58
C LEU A 32 -6.62 -1.33 -10.92
N MET A 33 -7.83 -1.65 -11.35
CA MET A 33 -8.67 -2.75 -10.84
C MET A 33 -8.53 -4.06 -11.66
N ASP A 34 -7.49 -4.21 -12.49
CA ASP A 34 -7.17 -5.47 -13.20
C ASP A 34 -6.63 -6.56 -12.25
N CYS A 35 -7.16 -6.66 -11.04
CA CYS A 35 -6.70 -7.61 -10.02
C CYS A 35 -6.86 -9.07 -10.48
N CYS A 36 -7.82 -9.35 -11.36
CA CYS A 36 -8.08 -10.69 -11.88
C CYS A 36 -7.18 -11.12 -13.05
N THR A 37 -6.35 -10.23 -13.62
CA THR A 37 -5.49 -10.61 -14.77
C THR A 37 -4.22 -11.34 -14.35
N ASP A 38 -3.76 -11.13 -13.11
CA ASP A 38 -2.55 -11.74 -12.55
C ASP A 38 -2.83 -12.24 -11.11
N TRP A 39 -3.40 -13.44 -11.01
CA TRP A 39 -3.83 -14.04 -9.75
C TRP A 39 -2.70 -14.14 -8.72
N SER A 40 -1.48 -14.45 -9.15
CA SER A 40 -0.31 -14.56 -8.26
C SER A 40 0.05 -13.20 -7.62
N VAL A 41 0.02 -12.12 -8.39
CA VAL A 41 0.28 -10.75 -7.89
C VAL A 41 -0.85 -10.29 -6.99
N CYS A 42 -2.10 -10.58 -7.36
CA CYS A 42 -3.28 -10.23 -6.57
C CYS A 42 -3.31 -10.97 -5.22
N CYS A 43 -3.08 -12.28 -5.21
CA CYS A 43 -3.01 -13.07 -3.98
C CYS A 43 -1.82 -12.63 -3.12
N CYS A 44 -0.67 -12.33 -3.72
CA CYS A 44 0.46 -11.78 -2.98
C CYS A 44 0.11 -10.42 -2.35
N GLY A 45 -0.54 -9.52 -3.09
CA GLY A 45 -0.99 -8.23 -2.56
C GLY A 45 -2.06 -8.33 -1.48
N LEU A 46 -2.94 -9.33 -1.55
CA LEU A 46 -4.03 -9.52 -0.59
C LEU A 46 -3.57 -10.24 0.69
N PHE A 47 -2.68 -11.23 0.58
CA PHE A 47 -2.28 -12.09 1.70
C PHE A 47 -0.88 -11.81 2.26
N CYS A 48 0.02 -11.21 1.47
CA CYS A 48 1.31 -10.70 1.94
C CYS A 48 1.66 -9.37 1.27
N PHE A 49 0.89 -8.31 1.59
CA PHE A 49 1.15 -6.98 1.05
C PHE A 49 2.61 -6.50 1.25
N PRO A 50 3.28 -6.74 2.39
CA PRO A 50 4.69 -6.38 2.56
C PRO A 50 5.62 -7.10 1.60
N CYS A 51 5.36 -8.39 1.30
CA CYS A 51 6.16 -9.15 0.34
C CYS A 51 6.05 -8.52 -1.06
N LEU A 52 4.83 -8.16 -1.47
CA LEU A 52 4.60 -7.50 -2.75
C LEU A 52 5.27 -6.12 -2.81
N ALA A 53 5.11 -5.31 -1.75
CA ALA A 53 5.72 -4.00 -1.65
C ALA A 53 7.26 -4.08 -1.70
N CYS A 54 7.87 -5.02 -0.96
CA CYS A 54 9.31 -5.28 -1.03
C CYS A 54 9.74 -5.68 -2.45
N THR A 55 8.96 -6.53 -3.11
CA THR A 55 9.28 -7.01 -4.47
C THR A 55 9.25 -5.86 -5.47
N VAL A 56 8.24 -4.99 -5.41
CA VAL A 56 8.12 -3.82 -6.30
C VAL A 56 9.22 -2.80 -6.02
N ALA A 57 9.53 -2.55 -4.74
CA ALA A 57 10.64 -1.68 -4.36
C ALA A 57 11.98 -2.24 -4.87
N GLY A 58 12.25 -3.53 -4.66
CA GLY A 58 13.45 -4.19 -5.16
C GLY A 58 13.55 -4.16 -6.70
N ASP A 59 12.43 -4.35 -7.41
CA ASP A 59 12.39 -4.20 -8.87
C ASP A 59 12.76 -2.79 -9.34
N MET A 60 12.52 -1.77 -8.51
CA MET A 60 12.84 -0.37 -8.75
C MET A 60 14.17 0.07 -8.09
N ASN A 61 14.89 -0.85 -7.45
CA ASN A 61 16.11 -0.59 -6.66
C ASN A 61 15.90 0.40 -5.49
N GLU A 62 14.77 0.26 -4.80
CA GLU A 62 14.37 1.05 -3.63
C GLU A 62 14.26 0.18 -2.38
N CYS A 63 14.28 0.80 -1.20
CA CYS A 63 14.08 0.09 0.07
C CYS A 63 12.65 -0.49 0.17
N CYS A 64 12.49 -1.68 0.77
CA CYS A 64 11.18 -2.31 0.93
C CYS A 64 10.14 -1.40 1.60
N LEU A 65 10.56 -0.57 2.57
CA LEU A 65 9.65 0.36 3.26
C LEU A 65 9.09 1.45 2.32
N CYS A 66 9.79 1.76 1.24
CA CYS A 66 9.35 2.69 0.21
C CYS A 66 8.30 2.07 -0.73
N GLY A 67 8.14 0.73 -0.71
CA GLY A 67 7.24 -0.05 -1.56
C GLY A 67 5.76 0.35 -1.49
N THR A 68 5.35 0.96 -0.38
CA THR A 68 3.97 1.37 -0.11
C THR A 68 3.75 2.89 -0.24
N SER A 69 4.80 3.63 -0.58
CA SER A 69 4.76 5.10 -0.59
C SER A 69 4.13 5.66 -1.87
N VAL A 70 3.46 6.81 -1.74
CA VAL A 70 3.00 7.61 -2.90
C VAL A 70 4.19 8.03 -3.77
N ALA A 71 5.37 8.19 -3.16
CA ALA A 71 6.62 8.53 -3.83
C ALA A 71 7.00 7.46 -4.86
N LEU A 72 6.89 6.17 -4.55
CA LEU A 72 7.21 5.08 -5.49
C LEU A 72 6.32 5.14 -6.74
N ARG A 73 5.02 5.35 -6.57
CA ARG A 73 4.07 5.49 -7.69
C ARG A 73 4.40 6.72 -8.55
N THR A 74 4.72 7.83 -7.90
CA THR A 74 5.09 9.08 -8.57
C THR A 74 6.38 8.90 -9.37
N MET A 75 7.41 8.31 -8.76
CA MET A 75 8.69 7.98 -9.40
C MET A 75 8.49 7.08 -10.62
N TYR A 76 7.69 6.02 -10.49
CA TYR A 76 7.39 5.11 -11.60
C TYR A 76 6.75 5.84 -12.79
N ARG A 77 5.75 6.69 -12.52
CA ARG A 77 5.05 7.46 -13.56
C ARG A 77 5.95 8.48 -14.23
N THR A 78 6.78 9.19 -13.46
CA THR A 78 7.76 10.14 -13.99
C THR A 78 8.77 9.44 -14.90
N ARG A 79 9.28 8.26 -14.51
CA ARG A 79 10.22 7.47 -15.31
C ARG A 79 9.68 7.08 -16.69
N TYR A 80 8.41 6.70 -16.76
CA TYR A 80 7.77 6.31 -18.02
C TYR A 80 6.92 7.41 -18.65
N ASN A 81 7.02 8.66 -18.18
CA ASN A 81 6.25 9.83 -18.64
C ASN A 81 4.73 9.61 -18.67
N ILE A 82 4.19 8.77 -17.77
CA ILE A 82 2.76 8.46 -17.71
C ILE A 82 2.01 9.72 -17.21
N PRO A 83 0.93 10.18 -17.86
CA PRO A 83 0.23 11.42 -17.49
C PRO A 83 -0.59 11.30 -16.20
N GLY A 84 -0.63 12.36 -15.38
CA GLY A 84 -1.29 12.39 -14.05
C GLY A 84 -0.54 13.25 -13.02
N SER A 85 -1.02 13.31 -11.78
CA SER A 85 -0.51 14.22 -10.73
C SER A 85 -0.23 13.49 -9.41
N ILE A 86 0.62 14.09 -8.56
CA ILE A 86 0.90 13.59 -7.21
C ILE A 86 -0.41 13.47 -6.40
N CYS A 87 -1.34 14.41 -6.58
CA CYS A 87 -2.65 14.35 -5.94
C CYS A 87 -3.45 13.11 -6.39
N SER A 88 -3.47 12.82 -7.70
CA SER A 88 -4.10 11.61 -8.22
C SER A 88 -3.43 10.34 -7.68
N ASP A 89 -2.10 10.32 -7.57
CA ASP A 89 -1.35 9.20 -7.03
C ASP A 89 -1.60 8.99 -5.53
N CYS A 90 -1.76 10.08 -4.77
CA CYS A 90 -2.18 10.06 -3.38
C CYS A 90 -3.60 9.52 -3.23
N CYS A 91 -4.55 10.00 -4.04
CA CYS A 91 -5.94 9.53 -4.04
C CYS A 91 -6.00 8.03 -4.39
N ILE A 92 -5.29 7.58 -5.43
CA ILE A 92 -5.27 6.18 -5.84
C ILE A 92 -4.68 5.29 -4.74
N SER A 93 -3.57 5.71 -4.14
CA SER A 93 -2.91 4.96 -3.06
C SER A 93 -3.78 4.93 -1.79
N SER A 94 -4.58 5.98 -1.55
CA SER A 94 -5.54 6.03 -0.44
C SER A 94 -6.78 5.17 -0.71
N CYS A 95 -7.31 5.16 -1.95
CA CYS A 95 -8.51 4.41 -2.32
C CYS A 95 -8.28 2.89 -2.33
N CYS A 96 -7.20 2.42 -2.97
CA CYS A 96 -6.79 1.02 -2.90
C CYS A 96 -5.28 0.91 -3.04
N LEU A 97 -4.59 0.89 -1.88
CA LEU A 97 -3.15 0.75 -1.82
C LEU A 97 -2.67 -0.57 -2.47
N VAL A 98 -3.36 -1.67 -2.18
CA VAL A 98 -3.03 -3.00 -2.75
C VAL A 98 -3.12 -2.97 -4.27
N CYS A 99 -4.23 -2.45 -4.81
CA CYS A 99 -4.45 -2.37 -6.26
C CYS A 99 -3.42 -1.45 -6.94
N SER A 100 -3.03 -0.35 -6.29
CA SER A 100 -2.00 0.57 -6.77
C SER A 100 -0.65 -0.13 -6.92
N VAL A 101 -0.21 -0.89 -5.90
CA VAL A 101 1.06 -1.64 -5.94
C VAL A 101 0.99 -2.82 -6.91
N CYS A 102 -0.14 -3.54 -6.96
CA CYS A 102 -0.39 -4.59 -7.94
C CYS A 102 -0.31 -4.05 -9.38
N GLN A 103 -0.90 -2.88 -9.66
CA GLN A 103 -0.82 -2.23 -10.97
C GLN A 103 0.65 -1.96 -11.37
N ILE A 104 1.46 -1.43 -10.44
CA ILE A 104 2.90 -1.20 -10.69
C ILE A 104 3.62 -2.53 -10.98
N LYS A 105 3.39 -3.58 -10.18
CA LYS A 105 4.03 -4.88 -10.41
C LYS A 105 3.67 -5.48 -11.77
N ARG A 106 2.40 -5.41 -12.17
CA ARG A 106 1.95 -5.88 -13.50
C ARG A 106 2.61 -5.09 -14.62
N ASP A 107 2.71 -3.77 -14.47
CA ASP A 107 3.33 -2.90 -15.47
C ASP A 107 4.84 -3.19 -15.59
N ILE A 108 5.54 -3.41 -14.48
CA ILE A 108 6.94 -3.89 -14.45
C ILE A 108 7.07 -5.20 -15.24
N ASN A 109 6.23 -6.19 -14.95
CA ASN A 109 6.29 -7.50 -15.61
C ASN A 109 6.07 -7.38 -17.13
N ARG A 110 5.08 -6.59 -17.57
CA ARG A 110 4.81 -6.37 -18.99
C ARG A 110 5.95 -5.63 -19.68
N ARG A 111 6.53 -4.60 -19.05
CA ARG A 111 7.68 -3.87 -19.59
C ARG A 111 8.94 -4.72 -19.67
N ARG A 112 9.15 -5.63 -18.72
CA ARG A 112 10.25 -6.63 -18.78
C ARG A 112 10.06 -7.58 -19.95
N ALA A 113 8.86 -8.09 -20.15
CA ALA A 113 8.54 -8.96 -21.29
C ALA A 113 8.73 -8.26 -22.65
N MET A 114 8.50 -6.95 -22.70
CA MET A 114 8.75 -6.12 -23.89
C MET A 114 10.21 -5.65 -24.04
N GLY A 115 11.10 -5.94 -23.08
CA GLY A 115 12.49 -5.47 -23.09
C GLY A 115 12.67 -3.96 -22.92
N ILE A 116 11.62 -3.23 -22.51
CA ILE A 116 11.63 -1.77 -22.31
C ILE A 116 11.76 -1.36 -20.85
N PHE A 117 11.85 -2.33 -19.93
CA PHE A 117 12.02 -2.07 -18.51
C PHE A 117 13.43 -1.55 -18.24
N TRP A 118 13.54 -0.36 -17.64
CA TRP A 118 14.84 0.17 -17.24
C TRP A 118 15.39 -0.67 -16.07
N SER A 119 16.54 -1.29 -16.25
CA SER A 119 17.34 -1.85 -15.16
C SER A 119 18.50 -0.89 -14.87
N PRO A 120 18.69 -0.41 -13.63
CA PRO A 120 19.92 0.29 -13.27
C PRO A 120 21.11 -0.65 -13.41
N SER A 121 22.17 -0.20 -14.07
CA SER A 121 23.49 -0.85 -14.02
C SER A 121 23.98 -0.86 -12.58
N THR A 122 24.66 -1.94 -12.18
CA THR A 122 25.09 -2.35 -10.82
C THR A 122 25.97 -1.37 -10.01
N ARG A 123 26.09 -0.09 -10.41
CA ARG A 123 26.97 0.90 -9.78
C ARG A 123 26.32 1.79 -8.71
N ASP A 124 25.00 1.75 -8.55
CA ASP A 124 24.30 2.63 -7.59
C ASP A 124 23.83 1.93 -6.30
N THR A 125 24.16 0.64 -6.11
CA THR A 125 23.70 -0.19 -4.97
C THR A 125 24.31 0.19 -3.60
N LEU A 126 25.24 1.15 -3.55
CA LEU A 126 25.95 1.52 -2.32
C LEU A 126 25.18 2.46 -1.36
N CYS A 127 24.01 2.97 -1.73
CA CYS A 127 23.26 3.92 -0.89
C CYS A 127 22.01 3.35 -0.18
N GLY A 128 21.82 2.02 -0.18
CA GLY A 128 20.67 1.37 0.47
C GLY A 128 20.97 0.68 1.81
N ALA A 129 22.24 0.55 2.18
CA ALA A 129 22.68 -0.24 3.32
C ALA A 129 23.27 0.64 4.44
N LEU A 130 22.43 1.46 5.09
CA LEU A 130 22.79 2.14 6.34
C LEU A 130 21.73 1.86 7.42
N THR A 131 22.02 0.81 8.19
CA THR A 131 21.87 0.69 9.65
C THR A 131 20.52 1.05 10.29
N MET A 132 19.76 0.01 10.65
CA MET A 132 18.86 0.07 11.81
C MET A 132 19.72 0.21 13.07
N ALA A 133 19.85 1.44 13.57
CA ALA A 133 20.39 1.67 14.90
C ALA A 133 19.40 1.13 15.94
N THR A 134 19.71 -0.01 16.54
CA THR A 134 18.98 -0.56 17.69
C THR A 134 19.20 0.33 18.90
N ARG A 135 18.25 1.21 19.21
CA ARG A 135 18.13 1.78 20.56
C ARG A 135 17.50 0.72 21.44
N HIS A 136 18.21 0.28 22.47
CA HIS A 136 17.63 -0.46 23.59
C HIS A 136 16.55 0.40 24.22
N VAL A 137 15.28 0.05 24.00
CA VAL A 137 14.18 0.53 24.84
C VAL A 137 14.08 -0.44 25.99
N VAL A 138 14.44 0.02 27.19
CA VAL A 138 14.16 -0.70 28.43
C VAL A 138 12.66 -0.57 28.69
N THR A 139 11.89 -1.62 28.39
CA THR A 139 10.48 -1.73 28.78
C THR A 139 10.36 -2.42 30.13
N VAL A 140 10.57 -1.70 31.22
CA VAL A 140 10.08 -2.13 32.53
C VAL A 140 8.80 -1.38 32.81
N GLN A 141 7.66 -2.07 32.73
CA GLN A 141 6.39 -1.57 33.24
C GLN A 141 6.16 -2.16 34.63
N PRO A 142 5.72 -1.38 35.65
CA PRO A 142 5.31 -1.95 36.91
C PRO A 142 4.01 -2.75 36.71
N GLY A 143 4.01 -3.98 37.21
CA GLY A 143 2.87 -4.87 37.14
C GLY A 143 1.67 -4.29 37.88
N PHE A 144 0.56 -4.13 37.17
CA PHE A 144 -0.75 -3.93 37.77
C PHE A 144 -1.57 -5.21 37.65
N SER A 145 -1.99 -5.67 38.83
CA SER A 145 -3.16 -6.48 39.20
C SER A 145 -4.00 -7.12 38.09
N ALA A 146 -4.26 -8.43 38.31
CA ALA A 146 -5.21 -9.34 37.67
C ALA A 146 -6.19 -8.72 36.64
N PRO A 147 -6.27 -9.25 35.40
CA PRO A 147 -7.16 -8.70 34.40
C PRO A 147 -8.63 -9.01 34.74
N PRO A 148 -9.58 -8.09 34.44
CA PRO A 148 -10.97 -8.47 34.26
C PRO A 148 -11.08 -9.44 33.08
N GLN A 149 -12.17 -10.21 32.99
CA GLN A 149 -12.37 -11.26 31.98
C GLN A 149 -11.83 -10.85 30.60
N ALA A 150 -10.88 -11.64 30.08
CA ALA A 150 -10.22 -11.34 28.81
C ALA A 150 -11.25 -11.41 27.66
N GLY A 151 -11.40 -10.31 26.93
CA GLY A 151 -12.21 -10.28 25.72
C GLY A 151 -11.55 -11.10 24.61
N LYS A 152 -12.33 -11.55 23.63
CA LYS A 152 -11.81 -12.25 22.44
C LYS A 152 -12.38 -11.60 21.18
N TRP A 153 -11.60 -11.57 20.10
CA TRP A 153 -12.13 -11.28 18.76
C TRP A 153 -13.18 -12.32 18.37
N HIS A 154 -14.30 -11.86 17.81
CA HIS A 154 -15.39 -12.75 17.36
C HIS A 154 -15.09 -13.40 16.01
N THR A 155 -14.26 -12.77 15.18
CA THR A 155 -13.83 -13.30 13.88
C THR A 155 -12.30 -13.37 13.77
N GLY A 156 -11.82 -14.31 12.96
CA GLY A 156 -10.40 -14.40 12.61
C GLY A 156 -9.96 -13.23 11.72
N LEU A 157 -8.66 -12.94 11.72
CA LEU A 157 -8.09 -11.86 10.90
C LEU A 157 -8.38 -12.10 9.41
N LEU A 158 -8.12 -13.31 8.91
CA LEU A 158 -8.31 -13.70 7.51
C LEU A 158 -9.68 -14.31 7.21
N ASP A 159 -10.67 -14.03 8.06
CA ASP A 159 -12.00 -14.63 7.96
C ASP A 159 -12.88 -13.93 6.91
N CYS A 160 -12.30 -13.63 5.74
CA CYS A 160 -12.86 -12.75 4.71
C CYS A 160 -14.19 -13.25 4.09
N MET A 161 -14.52 -14.53 4.28
CA MET A 161 -15.73 -15.15 3.72
C MET A 161 -16.96 -15.04 4.63
N SER A 162 -16.82 -14.59 5.87
CA SER A 162 -17.95 -14.53 6.81
C SER A 162 -18.87 -13.33 6.57
N ASP A 163 -18.34 -12.21 6.06
CA ASP A 163 -19.13 -11.06 5.57
C ASP A 163 -18.57 -10.56 4.25
N CYS A 164 -19.04 -11.16 3.16
CA CYS A 164 -18.64 -10.78 1.81
C CYS A 164 -18.91 -9.29 1.54
N GLY A 165 -19.97 -8.70 2.11
CA GLY A 165 -20.27 -7.27 1.94
C GLY A 165 -19.22 -6.35 2.55
N VAL A 166 -18.75 -6.63 3.78
CA VAL A 166 -17.68 -5.87 4.44
C VAL A 166 -16.36 -6.09 3.73
N CYS A 167 -16.07 -7.32 3.30
CA CYS A 167 -14.86 -7.64 2.56
C CYS A 167 -14.80 -6.96 1.19
N ILE A 168 -15.92 -6.90 0.45
CA ILE A 168 -16.05 -6.19 -0.83
C ILE A 168 -15.91 -4.67 -0.59
N CYS A 169 -16.58 -4.12 0.42
CA CYS A 169 -16.44 -2.70 0.78
C CYS A 169 -14.99 -2.35 1.12
N GLY A 170 -14.32 -3.20 1.90
CA GLY A 170 -12.88 -3.09 2.14
C GLY A 170 -12.12 -3.11 0.83
N ALA A 171 -12.19 -4.22 0.09
CA ALA A 171 -11.43 -4.45 -1.15
C ALA A 171 -11.55 -3.33 -2.19
N PHE A 172 -12.74 -2.75 -2.35
CA PHE A 172 -13.02 -1.78 -3.40
C PHE A 172 -13.18 -0.34 -2.92
N CYS A 173 -13.42 -0.10 -1.63
CA CYS A 173 -13.41 1.23 -1.01
C CYS A 173 -12.86 1.21 0.42
N TYR A 174 -11.55 0.98 0.55
CA TYR A 174 -10.87 1.00 1.84
C TYR A 174 -11.10 2.30 2.64
N PRO A 175 -11.12 3.51 2.04
CA PRO A 175 -11.46 4.74 2.76
C PRO A 175 -12.89 4.76 3.29
N CYS A 176 -13.86 4.24 2.53
CA CYS A 176 -15.25 4.17 2.98
C CYS A 176 -15.36 3.28 4.22
N LEU A 177 -14.72 2.11 4.18
CA LEU A 177 -14.70 1.19 5.32
C LEU A 177 -13.99 1.81 6.52
N GLY A 178 -12.87 2.52 6.30
CA GLY A 178 -12.16 3.26 7.34
C GLY A 178 -13.05 4.32 7.98
N CYS A 179 -13.74 5.12 7.17
CA CYS A 179 -14.74 6.08 7.62
C CYS A 179 -15.84 5.46 8.47
N GLN A 180 -16.38 4.30 8.06
CA GLN A 180 -17.42 3.62 8.82
C GLN A 180 -16.92 3.16 10.20
N VAL A 181 -15.70 2.64 10.28
CA VAL A 181 -15.06 2.23 11.54
C VAL A 181 -14.76 3.45 12.41
N ALA A 182 -14.25 4.53 11.84
CA ALA A 182 -13.94 5.74 12.56
C ALA A 182 -15.22 6.39 13.11
N ASN A 183 -16.23 6.57 12.28
CA ASN A 183 -17.54 7.08 12.69
C ASN A 183 -18.20 6.18 13.75
N ALA A 184 -17.96 4.86 13.70
CA ALA A 184 -18.46 3.96 14.73
C ALA A 184 -17.79 4.17 16.10
N MET A 185 -16.55 4.64 16.12
CA MET A 185 -15.80 4.92 17.34
C MET A 185 -15.79 6.40 17.73
N ASP A 186 -16.55 7.24 17.02
CA ASP A 186 -16.60 8.71 17.14
C ASP A 186 -15.25 9.39 16.86
N GLU A 187 -14.56 8.91 15.82
CA GLU A 187 -13.22 9.32 15.42
C GLU A 187 -13.20 9.83 13.98
N PHE A 188 -12.13 10.55 13.62
CA PHE A 188 -11.97 11.11 12.28
C PHE A 188 -11.78 10.03 11.20
N CYS A 189 -12.49 10.19 10.08
CA CYS A 189 -12.54 9.25 8.94
C CYS A 189 -11.19 8.67 8.50
N LEU A 190 -10.16 9.52 8.41
CA LEU A 190 -8.82 9.12 7.95
C LEU A 190 -8.09 8.20 8.94
N CYS A 191 -8.51 8.15 10.19
CA CYS A 191 -7.89 7.34 11.23
C CYS A 191 -8.35 5.89 11.21
N GLY A 192 -9.51 5.58 10.62
CA GLY A 192 -10.19 4.29 10.76
C GLY A 192 -9.37 3.05 10.41
N GLY A 193 -8.47 3.16 9.43
CA GLY A 193 -7.54 2.10 9.00
C GLY A 193 -6.22 2.04 9.76
N SER A 194 -6.03 2.86 10.79
CA SER A 194 -4.74 2.99 11.48
C SER A 194 -4.51 1.95 12.56
N VAL A 195 -3.23 1.74 12.90
CA VAL A 195 -2.81 0.92 14.05
C VAL A 195 -3.37 1.48 15.36
N ALA A 196 -3.50 2.80 15.47
CA ALA A 196 -4.07 3.47 16.63
C ALA A 196 -5.51 3.04 16.87
N MET A 197 -6.34 3.00 15.82
CA MET A 197 -7.75 2.58 15.94
C MET A 197 -7.90 1.14 16.37
N ARG A 198 -7.09 0.24 15.79
CA ARG A 198 -7.07 -1.16 16.21
C ARG A 198 -6.63 -1.32 17.66
N THR A 199 -5.59 -0.59 18.06
CA THR A 199 -5.06 -0.62 19.44
C THR A 199 -6.10 -0.09 20.42
N LEU A 200 -6.72 1.05 20.13
CA LEU A 200 -7.77 1.67 20.94
C LEU A 200 -8.94 0.71 21.16
N TYR A 201 -9.44 0.09 20.08
CA TYR A 201 -10.51 -0.89 20.16
C TYR A 201 -10.15 -2.08 21.03
N ARG A 202 -8.94 -2.64 20.83
CA ARG A 202 -8.42 -3.78 21.59
C ARG A 202 -8.32 -3.44 23.08
N THR A 203 -7.88 -2.24 23.42
CA THR A 203 -7.81 -1.76 24.80
C THR A 203 -9.20 -1.54 25.42
N ARG A 204 -10.17 -1.01 24.64
CA ARG A 204 -11.55 -0.77 25.12
C ARG A 204 -12.26 -2.07 25.51
N TYR A 205 -12.05 -3.16 24.76
CA TYR A 205 -12.71 -4.44 25.02
C TYR A 205 -11.80 -5.49 25.70
N ASN A 206 -10.66 -5.05 26.24
CA ASN A 206 -9.69 -5.89 26.95
C ASN A 206 -9.32 -7.19 26.20
N ILE A 207 -9.11 -7.07 24.89
CA ILE A 207 -8.73 -8.20 24.03
C ILE A 207 -7.20 -8.41 24.15
N PRO A 208 -6.71 -9.62 24.46
CA PRO A 208 -5.29 -9.87 24.65
C PRO A 208 -4.53 -9.67 23.33
N GLY A 209 -3.41 -8.98 23.40
CA GLY A 209 -2.57 -8.66 22.25
C GLY A 209 -1.52 -7.61 22.59
N SER A 210 -0.72 -7.23 21.58
CA SER A 210 0.32 -6.22 21.71
C SER A 210 0.20 -5.20 20.58
N ILE A 211 0.71 -3.98 20.82
CA ILE A 211 0.77 -2.93 19.79
C ILE A 211 1.57 -3.43 18.57
N LEU A 212 2.63 -4.22 18.80
CA LEU A 212 3.38 -4.86 17.72
C LEU A 212 2.50 -5.82 16.91
N GLY A 213 1.67 -6.64 17.56
CA GLY A 213 0.71 -7.51 16.88
C GLY A 213 -0.34 -6.74 16.07
N ASP A 214 -0.81 -5.61 16.60
CA ASP A 214 -1.74 -4.71 15.90
C ASP A 214 -1.08 -4.06 14.67
N TYR A 215 0.18 -3.63 14.82
CA TYR A 215 1.01 -3.13 13.72
C TYR A 215 1.19 -4.18 12.62
N TYR A 216 1.59 -5.41 12.96
CA TYR A 216 1.73 -6.49 11.99
C TYR A 216 0.41 -6.85 11.31
N SER A 217 -0.71 -6.83 12.03
CA SER A 217 -2.03 -7.11 11.45
C SER A 217 -2.39 -6.09 10.36
N VAL A 218 -2.22 -4.80 10.64
CA VAL A 218 -2.51 -3.71 9.70
C VAL A 218 -1.51 -3.68 8.54
N MET A 219 -0.23 -3.99 8.80
CA MET A 219 0.80 -3.98 7.75
C MET A 219 0.69 -5.18 6.81
N CYS A 220 0.49 -6.40 7.34
CA CYS A 220 0.48 -7.64 6.56
C CYS A 220 -0.80 -7.81 5.74
N CYS A 221 -1.97 -7.49 6.32
CA CYS A 221 -3.22 -7.41 5.59
C CYS A 221 -4.09 -6.24 6.13
N PRO A 222 -3.89 -5.00 5.63
CA PRO A 222 -4.66 -3.83 6.07
C PRO A 222 -6.17 -4.03 5.88
N MET A 223 -6.55 -4.64 4.76
CA MET A 223 -7.94 -4.94 4.41
C MET A 223 -8.58 -5.87 5.43
N CYS A 224 -7.90 -6.97 5.74
CA CYS A 224 -8.37 -7.98 6.66
C CYS A 224 -8.46 -7.43 8.09
N ALA A 225 -7.46 -6.66 8.52
CA ALA A 225 -7.43 -6.02 9.84
C ALA A 225 -8.61 -5.04 10.03
N LEU A 226 -8.91 -4.25 9.00
CA LEU A 226 -10.03 -3.30 9.04
C LEU A 226 -11.39 -4.01 8.93
N CYS A 227 -11.50 -5.05 8.10
CA CYS A 227 -12.71 -5.87 8.00
C CYS A 227 -12.99 -6.63 9.30
N GLN A 228 -11.96 -7.19 9.94
CA GLN A 228 -12.08 -7.82 11.26
C GLN A 228 -12.60 -6.81 12.29
N LEU A 229 -12.04 -5.60 12.31
CA LEU A 229 -12.45 -4.54 13.22
C LEU A 229 -13.91 -4.12 12.98
N LYS A 230 -14.33 -3.92 11.72
CA LYS A 230 -15.71 -3.58 11.37
C LYS A 230 -16.70 -4.67 11.77
N ARG A 231 -16.39 -5.94 11.50
CA ARG A 231 -17.26 -7.06 11.86
C ARG A 231 -17.42 -7.21 13.37
N ASP A 232 -16.34 -7.01 14.14
CA ASP A 232 -16.41 -7.07 15.60
C ASP A 232 -17.26 -5.92 16.17
N ILE A 233 -17.16 -4.72 15.56
CA ILE A 233 -18.04 -3.58 15.88
C ILE A 233 -19.51 -3.92 15.61
N ASP A 234 -19.81 -4.48 14.43
CA ASP A 234 -21.19 -4.83 14.04
C ASP A 234 -21.77 -5.90 14.95
N TYR A 235 -21.01 -6.96 15.23
CA TYR A 235 -21.40 -8.01 16.18
C TYR A 235 -21.75 -7.44 17.56
N ARG A 236 -20.93 -6.53 18.10
CA ARG A 236 -21.20 -5.92 19.42
C ARG A 236 -22.39 -4.95 19.38
N ARG A 237 -22.65 -4.31 18.25
CA ARG A 237 -23.85 -3.46 18.07
C ARG A 237 -25.12 -4.30 18.10
N GLU A 238 -25.12 -5.45 17.42
CA GLU A 238 -26.23 -6.41 17.44
C GLU A 238 -26.50 -6.93 18.85
N GLN A 239 -25.44 -7.23 19.60
CA GLN A 239 -25.55 -7.67 21.00
C GLN A 239 -25.81 -6.53 22.00
N ARG A 240 -25.88 -5.27 21.54
CA ARG A 240 -26.01 -4.07 22.40
C ARG A 240 -24.90 -3.94 23.46
N THR A 241 -23.74 -4.54 23.20
CA THR A 241 -22.53 -4.47 24.06
C THR A 241 -21.50 -3.47 23.52
N PHE A 242 -21.81 -2.77 22.43
CA PHE A 242 -20.94 -1.78 21.83
C PHE A 242 -20.97 -0.44 22.56
N CYS A 243 -19.82 -0.02 23.08
CA CYS A 243 -19.63 1.32 23.66
C CYS A 243 -19.18 2.29 22.56
N SER A 244 -20.09 3.15 22.08
CA SER A 244 -19.71 4.33 21.29
C SER A 244 -19.14 5.41 22.20
N GLY A 245 -18.23 6.24 21.68
CA GLY A 245 -17.51 7.27 22.45
C GLY A 245 -18.35 8.44 22.95
N ALA A 246 -19.50 8.22 23.60
CA ALA A 246 -20.16 9.19 24.45
C ALA A 246 -21.19 8.48 25.36
N VAL A 247 -20.87 8.44 26.66
CA VAL A 247 -21.72 8.34 27.86
C VAL A 247 -23.18 7.84 27.73
N HIS A 248 -23.50 6.84 28.56
CA HIS A 248 -24.80 6.19 28.86
C HIS A 248 -25.26 5.06 27.92
N SER A 249 -24.65 3.89 28.07
CA SER A 249 -25.34 2.61 27.85
C SER A 249 -25.08 1.74 29.08
N PRO A 250 -26.05 1.06 29.70
CA PRO A 250 -25.86 0.32 30.96
C PRO A 250 -24.87 -0.86 30.90
N VAL A 251 -24.27 -1.09 29.74
CA VAL A 251 -23.26 -2.12 29.46
C VAL A 251 -21.83 -1.52 29.49
N CYS A 252 -21.73 -0.18 29.54
CA CYS A 252 -20.52 0.65 29.61
C CYS A 252 -20.66 1.59 30.83
#